data_AF-A0A7K2KKY7-F1
#
_entry.id   AF-A0A7K2KKY7-F1
#
_cell.length_a   1.000
_cell.length_b   1.000
_cell.length_c   1.000
_cell.angle_alpha   90.00
_cell.angle_beta   90.00
_cell.angle_gamma   90.00
#
_symmetry.space_group_name_H-M   'P 1'
#
loop_
_entity.id
_entity.type
_entity.pdbx_description
1 polymer ?
#
loop_
_entity_poly.entity_id
_entity_poly.type
_entity_poly.pdbx_seq_one_letter_code
_entity_poly.pdbx_strand_id
1 'polypeptide(L)' 'MSPTFSAETHRNMLARIPDRTGREIADWMRTVEEGPSLLRFEERVSWLRGAHELAYGHAKAILHEYDLRRAARRLL' A
#
# COMPACT_ATOMS: atom_id res chain seq x y z
N MET A 1 21.59 3.28 10.80
CA MET A 1 20.69 4.23 10.12
C MET A 1 19.29 4.03 10.65
N SER A 2 18.69 5.09 11.15
CA SER A 2 17.55 5.06 12.09
C SER A 2 16.23 4.66 11.40
N PRO A 3 15.44 3.74 11.97
CA PRO A 3 14.14 3.32 11.41
C PRO A 3 13.08 4.43 11.39
N THR A 4 13.33 5.55 12.09
CA THR A 4 12.46 6.72 12.16
C THR A 4 12.32 7.46 10.82
N PHE A 5 13.40 7.55 10.03
CA PHE A 5 13.36 8.23 8.73
C PHE A 5 12.48 7.49 7.71
N SER A 6 12.45 6.16 7.79
CA SER A 6 11.64 5.32 6.90
C SER A 6 10.13 5.46 7.17
N ALA A 7 9.72 5.54 8.44
CA ALA A 7 8.31 5.67 8.80
C ALA A 7 7.72 7.05 8.45
N GLU A 8 8.48 8.13 8.64
CA GLU A 8 8.05 9.46 8.22
C GLU A 8 7.97 9.61 6.71
N THR A 9 8.97 9.09 5.98
CA THR A 9 8.94 9.04 4.51
C THR A 9 7.73 8.25 4.01
N HIS A 10 7.44 7.10 4.63
CA HIS A 10 6.28 6.28 4.29
C HIS A 10 4.96 7.01 4.52
N ARG A 11 4.79 7.67 5.68
CA ARG A 11 3.59 8.47 5.99
C ARG A 11 3.41 9.62 5.00
N ASN A 12 4.49 10.35 4.69
CA ASN A 12 4.46 11.42 3.70
C ASN A 12 4.10 10.91 2.30
N MET A 13 4.54 9.70 1.94
CA MET A 13 4.18 9.06 0.67
C MET A 13 2.69 8.72 0.63
N LEU A 14 2.17 8.06 1.67
CA LEU A 14 0.74 7.73 1.78
C LEU A 14 -0.14 8.97 1.72
N ALA A 15 0.24 10.06 2.40
CA ALA A 15 -0.51 11.32 2.41
C ALA A 15 -0.65 11.95 1.00
N ARG A 16 0.28 11.64 0.08
CA ARG A 16 0.27 12.16 -1.30
C ARG A 16 -0.50 11.28 -2.28
N ILE A 17 -0.79 10.03 -1.93
CA ILE A 17 -1.47 9.10 -2.83
C ILE A 17 -2.89 9.57 -3.17
N PRO A 18 -3.73 10.03 -2.22
CA PRO A 18 -5.08 10.50 -2.56
C PRO A 18 -5.08 11.68 -3.53
N ASP A 19 -4.20 12.65 -3.32
CA ASP A 19 -4.01 13.79 -4.22
C ASP A 19 -3.59 13.36 -5.63
N ARG A 20 -2.72 12.35 -5.73
CA ARG A 20 -2.19 11.87 -7.02
C ARG A 20 -3.07 10.88 -7.75
N THR A 21 -3.88 10.13 -7.02
CA THR A 21 -4.67 9.01 -7.56
C THR A 21 -6.17 9.29 -7.56
N GLY A 22 -6.60 10.38 -6.93
CA GLY A 22 -8.02 10.72 -6.75
C GLY A 22 -8.78 9.75 -5.84
N ARG A 23 -8.07 8.87 -5.12
CA ARG A 23 -8.65 7.78 -4.34
C ARG A 23 -8.01 7.70 -2.96
N GLU A 24 -8.87 7.67 -1.94
CA GLU A 24 -8.48 7.58 -0.55
C GLU A 24 -7.73 6.28 -0.23
N ILE A 25 -6.81 6.34 0.74
CA ILE A 25 -6.06 5.15 1.19
C ILE A 25 -6.99 4.02 1.66
N ALA A 26 -8.10 4.35 2.33
CA ALA A 26 -9.06 3.35 2.78
C ALA A 26 -9.68 2.55 1.62
N ASP A 27 -9.96 3.21 0.50
CA ASP A 27 -10.49 2.56 -0.70
C ASP A 27 -9.42 1.68 -1.36
N TRP A 28 -8.16 2.11 -1.34
CA TRP A 28 -7.03 1.27 -1.75
C TRP A 28 -6.88 0.02 -0.86
N MET A 29 -7.05 0.14 0.46
CA MET A 29 -7.01 -1.01 1.37
C MET A 29 -8.09 -2.03 1.01
N ARG A 30 -9.31 -1.55 0.73
CA ARG A 30 -10.42 -2.38 0.30
C ARG A 30 -10.14 -3.03 -1.06
N THR A 31 -9.61 -2.27 -2.02
CA THR A 31 -9.20 -2.78 -3.33
C THR A 31 -8.20 -3.93 -3.20
N VAL A 32 -7.19 -3.79 -2.32
CA VAL A 32 -6.20 -4.83 -2.04
C VAL A 32 -6.81 -6.04 -1.33
N GLU A 33 -7.85 -5.83 -0.52
CA GLU A 33 -8.57 -6.90 0.19
C GLU A 33 -9.51 -7.69 -0.73
N GLU A 34 -10.19 -7.02 -1.67
CA GLU A 34 -11.02 -7.62 -2.72
C GLU A 34 -10.18 -8.19 -3.89
N GLY A 35 -8.90 -7.83 -3.96
CA GLY A 35 -7.97 -8.26 -4.98
C GLY A 35 -7.56 -9.75 -4.89
N PRO A 36 -6.74 -10.22 -5.84
CA PRO A 36 -6.29 -11.60 -5.88
C PRO A 36 -5.44 -11.92 -4.64
N SER A 37 -5.62 -13.13 -4.11
CA SER A 37 -4.85 -13.67 -2.98
C SER A 37 -3.44 -14.10 -3.41
N LEU A 38 -2.68 -13.17 -4.00
CA LEU A 38 -1.29 -13.39 -4.40
C LEU A 38 -0.40 -13.45 -3.16
N LEU A 39 0.46 -14.47 -3.11
CA LEU A 39 1.36 -14.71 -1.97
C LEU A 39 2.57 -13.78 -2.00
N ARG A 40 3.07 -13.45 -3.20
CA ARG A 40 4.29 -12.65 -3.36
C ARG A 40 3.97 -11.17 -3.37
N PHE A 41 4.73 -10.41 -2.59
CA PHE A 41 4.58 -8.95 -2.49
C PHE A 41 4.73 -8.26 -3.85
N GLU A 42 5.73 -8.64 -4.64
CA GLU A 42 5.97 -8.03 -5.96
C GLU A 42 4.86 -8.31 -6.96
N GLU A 43 4.23 -9.50 -6.91
CA GLU A 43 3.10 -9.81 -7.76
C GLU A 43 1.89 -8.96 -7.42
N ARG A 44 1.64 -8.72 -6.11
CA ARG A 44 0.59 -7.79 -5.67
C ARG A 44 0.86 -6.37 -6.15
N VAL A 45 2.11 -5.91 -6.09
CA VAL A 45 2.50 -4.59 -6.60
C VAL A 45 2.23 -4.54 -8.11
N SER A 46 2.68 -5.53 -8.86
CA SER A 46 2.47 -5.60 -10.31
C SER A 46 0.98 -5.57 -10.68
N TRP A 47 0.16 -6.36 -9.98
CA TRP A 47 -1.29 -6.38 -10.16
C TRP A 47 -1.92 -5.02 -9.88
N LEU A 48 -1.63 -4.41 -8.72
CA LEU A 48 -2.23 -3.14 -8.31
C LEU A 48 -1.86 -2.00 -9.27
N ARG A 49 -0.63 -2.02 -9.78
CA ARG A 49 -0.18 -1.09 -10.82
C ARG A 49 -0.84 -1.34 -12.16
N GLY A 50 -0.94 -2.60 -12.59
CA GLY A 50 -1.53 -2.94 -13.89
C GLY A 50 -3.04 -2.67 -13.92
N ALA A 51 -3.74 -2.89 -12.80
CA ALA A 51 -5.17 -2.69 -12.70
C ALA A 51 -5.58 -1.21 -12.57
N HIS A 52 -4.71 -0.35 -12.01
CA HIS A 52 -5.05 1.04 -11.69
C HIS A 52 -4.02 2.07 -12.16
N GLU A 53 -3.11 1.68 -13.06
CA GLU A 53 -2.06 2.52 -13.64
C GLU A 53 -1.20 3.26 -12.60
N LEU A 54 -0.98 2.62 -11.44
CA LEU A 54 -0.24 3.23 -10.34
C LEU A 54 1.28 3.24 -10.57
N ALA A 55 1.92 4.30 -10.08
CA ALA A 55 3.37 4.33 -9.95
C ALA A 55 3.84 3.23 -8.97
N TYR A 56 5.02 2.66 -9.23
CA TYR A 56 5.56 1.56 -8.41
C TYR A 56 5.68 1.93 -6.94
N GLY A 57 6.15 3.15 -6.65
CA GLY A 57 6.26 3.65 -5.28
C GLY A 57 4.91 3.73 -4.55
N HIS A 58 3.86 4.21 -5.22
CA HIS A 58 2.52 4.30 -4.63
C HIS A 58 1.95 2.92 -4.34
N ALA A 59 2.01 2.00 -5.31
CA ALA A 59 1.53 0.63 -5.13
C ALA A 59 2.29 -0.11 -4.01
N LYS A 60 3.61 0.05 -3.95
CA LYS A 60 4.44 -0.51 -2.89
C LYS A 60 4.05 0.05 -1.51
N ALA A 61 3.82 1.36 -1.39
CA ALA A 61 3.43 1.99 -0.14
C ALA A 61 2.06 1.50 0.36
N ILE A 62 1.07 1.43 -0.54
CA ILE A 62 -0.28 0.93 -0.23
C ILE A 62 -0.21 -0.50 0.31
N LEU A 63 0.50 -1.40 -0.39
CA LEU A 63 0.59 -2.80 0.01
C LEU A 63 1.34 -3.01 1.31
N HIS A 64 2.39 -2.22 1.55
CA HIS A 64 3.13 -2.28 2.80
C HIS A 64 2.25 -1.85 3.99
N GLU A 65 1.49 -0.77 3.84
CA GLU A 65 0.53 -0.32 4.86
C GLU A 65 -0.60 -1.34 5.08
N TYR A 66 -1.11 -1.98 4.01
CA TYR A 66 -2.06 -3.08 4.15
C TYR A 66 -1.51 -4.24 4.98
N ASP A 67 -0.26 -4.64 4.71
CA ASP A 67 0.40 -5.72 5.44
C ASP A 67 0.60 -5.36 6.93
N LEU A 68 1.05 -4.14 7.23
CA LEU A 68 1.17 -3.62 8.60
C LEU A 68 -0.16 -3.66 9.35
N ARG A 69 -1.24 -3.17 8.72
CA ARG A 69 -2.59 -3.20 9.31
C ARG A 69 -3.10 -4.63 9.48
N ARG A 70 -2.82 -5.52 8.54
CA ARG A 70 -3.21 -6.94 8.62
C ARG A 70 -2.45 -7.68 9.72
N ALA A 71 -1.14 -7.42 9.86
CA ALA A 71 -0.32 -7.97 10.93
C ALA A 71 -0.82 -7.49 12.30
N ALA A 72 -1.14 -6.21 12.44
CA ALA A 72 -1.73 -5.66 13.67
C ALA A 72 -3.08 -6.32 14.01
N ARG A 73 -3.94 -6.57 13.01
CA ARG A 73 -5.21 -7.30 13.20
C ARG A 73 -5.01 -8.76 13.63
N ARG A 74 -3.91 -9.41 13.22
CA ARG A 74 -3.61 -10.82 13.54
C ARG A 74 -3.01 -11.00 14.95
N LEU A 75 -2.50 -9.93 15.54
CA LEU A 75 -1.88 -9.94 16.87
C LEU A 75 -2.89 -9.68 18.01
N LEU A 76 -4.16 -9.48 17.69
CA LEU A 76 -5.29 -9.36 18.61
C LEU A 76 -6.06 -10.69 18.67
#